data_AF-A0AA39INS3-F1
#
_entry.id   AF-A0AA39INS3-F1
#
_cell.length_a   1.000
_cell.length_b   1.000
_cell.length_c   1.000
_cell.angle_alpha   90.00
_cell.angle_beta   90.00
_cell.angle_gamma   90.00
#
_symmetry.space_group_name_H-M   'P 1'
#
loop_
_entity.id
_entity.type
_entity.pdbx_description
1 polymer ?
#
loop_
_entity_poly.entity_id
_entity_poly.type
_entity_poly.pdbx_seq_one_letter_code
_entity_poly.pdbx_strand_id
1 'polypeptide(L)'
;MRGANGQLEDGVQVASAKGMTDGARALRYPPGCWIPFLYSRFSIAYIAVVGAATAFNILVFSSRLRSIETLRDFNDFLPHGNEMRRSAIPIFFYLRATEFCIPFSVLQLLLSLTALLLALNRRNAGYLFCYFFLTTTVILTNVCLFTLWVISLSNSIRPAVHNVLLMSLRDDEQHFCRILEPKLHCPLPYQDMDDVIARVCGGRVVDESVDCVHWLTQFLDSYLWLVLVSLEGLVLMGFGVVALVRSCMIGYVRVPVDFDDLRK
;
A
#
# COMPACT_ATOMS: atom_id res chain seq x y z
N MET A 1 9.63 9.51 -74.87
CA MET A 1 9.51 8.67 -73.66
C MET A 1 10.81 7.91 -73.46
N ARG A 2 11.33 7.92 -72.21
CA ARG A 2 12.61 7.34 -71.72
C ARG A 2 13.88 8.01 -72.29
N GLY A 3 14.86 8.46 -71.53
CA GLY A 3 15.14 8.37 -70.09
C GLY A 3 16.67 8.37 -69.97
N ALA A 4 17.26 9.47 -69.47
CA ALA A 4 18.70 9.63 -69.34
C ALA A 4 19.05 10.28 -67.98
N ASN A 5 19.95 9.60 -67.28
CA ASN A 5 21.04 10.07 -66.40
C ASN A 5 20.75 11.00 -65.20
N GLY A 6 21.24 10.56 -64.03
CA GLY A 6 21.50 11.38 -62.85
C GLY A 6 22.15 10.55 -61.73
N GLN A 7 23.48 10.67 -61.61
CA GLN A 7 24.41 10.07 -60.63
C GLN A 7 23.99 10.28 -59.16
N LEU A 8 24.08 9.26 -58.30
CA LEU A 8 25.15 8.98 -57.31
C LEU A 8 25.45 10.14 -56.34
N GLU A 9 25.16 9.96 -55.05
CA GLU A 9 26.09 10.30 -53.97
C GLU A 9 25.76 9.52 -52.69
N ASP A 10 26.74 8.73 -52.25
CA ASP A 10 26.82 8.09 -50.95
C ASP A 10 26.99 9.15 -49.85
N GLY A 11 26.14 9.09 -48.83
CA GLY A 11 26.24 9.87 -47.60
C GLY A 11 25.99 8.96 -46.40
N VAL A 12 27.08 8.53 -45.77
CA VAL A 12 27.15 7.60 -44.64
C VAL A 12 26.53 8.19 -43.36
N GLN A 13 26.05 7.27 -42.50
CA GLN A 13 25.61 7.41 -41.09
C GLN A 13 24.12 7.77 -40.92
N VAL A 14 23.28 6.96 -40.26
CA VAL A 14 23.47 6.43 -38.91
C VAL A 14 22.89 5.01 -38.81
N ALA A 15 23.77 4.06 -38.52
CA ALA A 15 23.40 2.80 -37.89
C ALA A 15 22.86 3.10 -36.49
N SER A 16 21.54 3.20 -36.32
CA SER A 16 20.93 3.14 -34.99
C SER A 16 19.45 2.78 -35.10
N ALA A 17 18.99 1.93 -34.19
CA ALA A 17 17.60 1.62 -33.90
C ALA A 17 16.80 0.67 -34.82
N LYS A 18 17.43 -0.10 -35.73
CA LYS A 18 16.68 -1.12 -36.52
C LYS A 18 16.32 -2.40 -35.72
N GLY A 19 16.85 -2.58 -34.52
CA GLY A 19 16.55 -3.75 -33.66
C GLY A 19 15.50 -3.52 -32.57
N MET A 20 14.95 -2.30 -32.44
CA MET A 20 14.15 -1.91 -31.26
C MET A 20 12.66 -1.73 -31.56
N THR A 21 12.26 -1.73 -32.84
CA THR A 21 10.87 -1.47 -33.28
C THR A 21 10.09 -2.71 -33.69
N ASP A 22 10.74 -3.83 -33.96
CA ASP A 22 10.08 -4.97 -34.61
C ASP A 22 9.30 -5.87 -33.65
N GLY A 23 9.56 -5.77 -32.34
CA GLY A 23 8.76 -6.47 -31.32
C GLY A 23 7.37 -5.86 -31.10
N ALA A 24 7.20 -4.56 -31.35
CA ALA A 24 5.98 -3.81 -31.06
C ALA A 24 5.00 -3.73 -32.25
N ARG A 25 5.45 -4.00 -33.48
CA ARG A 25 4.64 -3.86 -34.71
C ARG A 25 3.72 -5.04 -35.03
N ALA A 26 3.82 -6.16 -34.30
CA ALA A 26 3.12 -7.40 -34.65
C ALA A 26 1.73 -7.57 -33.99
N LEU A 27 1.28 -6.61 -33.18
CA LEU A 27 0.03 -6.69 -32.42
C LEU A 27 -0.94 -5.62 -32.96
N ARG A 28 -1.94 -6.05 -33.76
CA ARG A 28 -3.08 -5.24 -34.21
C ARG A 28 -3.99 -4.87 -33.02
N TYR A 29 -3.49 -4.11 -32.07
CA TYR A 29 -4.32 -3.42 -31.09
C TYR A 29 -4.46 -1.96 -31.55
N PRO A 30 -5.63 -1.31 -31.36
CA PRO A 30 -5.74 0.12 -31.62
C PRO A 30 -4.60 0.83 -30.87
N PRO A 31 -3.96 1.86 -31.46
CA PRO A 31 -2.74 2.45 -30.92
C PRO A 31 -3.06 3.28 -29.67
N GLY A 32 -3.37 2.60 -28.57
CA GLY A 32 -3.39 3.20 -27.26
C GLY A 32 -1.95 3.57 -26.89
N CYS A 33 -1.74 4.84 -26.55
CA CYS A 33 -0.50 5.42 -26.03
C CYS A 33 0.29 4.51 -25.07
N TRP A 34 -0.44 3.68 -24.32
CA TRP A 34 0.00 2.94 -23.14
C TRP A 34 0.75 1.65 -23.49
N ILE A 35 0.41 1.01 -24.61
CA ILE A 35 0.97 -0.28 -25.05
C ILE A 35 2.50 -0.22 -25.28
N PRO A 36 3.06 0.76 -26.02
CA PRO A 36 4.51 0.83 -26.22
C PRO A 36 5.30 1.09 -24.92
N PHE A 37 4.68 1.77 -23.94
CA PHE A 37 5.27 1.94 -22.62
C PHE A 37 5.31 0.64 -21.83
N LEU A 38 4.18 -0.07 -21.79
CA LEU A 38 4.01 -1.32 -21.06
C LEU A 38 5.12 -2.34 -21.40
N TYR A 39 5.46 -2.47 -22.68
CA TYR A 39 6.51 -3.41 -23.14
C TYR A 39 7.93 -2.80 -23.18
N SER A 40 8.11 -1.58 -22.68
CA SER A 40 9.42 -0.93 -22.62
C SER A 40 10.30 -1.50 -21.49
N ARG A 41 11.62 -1.37 -21.63
CA ARG A 41 12.57 -1.71 -20.55
C ARG A 41 12.32 -0.91 -19.27
N PHE A 42 11.80 0.31 -19.40
CA PHE A 42 11.45 1.17 -18.26
C PHE A 42 10.29 0.60 -17.45
N SER A 43 9.24 0.10 -18.11
CA SER A 43 8.12 -0.56 -17.42
C SER A 43 8.57 -1.83 -16.69
N ILE A 44 9.43 -2.65 -17.31
CA ILE A 44 9.99 -3.83 -16.67
C ILE A 44 10.84 -3.46 -15.44
N ALA A 45 11.67 -2.43 -15.55
CA ALA A 45 12.45 -1.92 -14.41
C ALA A 45 11.53 -1.39 -13.30
N TYR A 46 10.46 -0.67 -13.65
CA TYR A 46 9.47 -0.18 -12.69
C TYR A 46 8.79 -1.33 -11.93
N ILE A 47 8.36 -2.39 -12.63
CA ILE A 47 7.77 -3.58 -11.99
C ILE A 47 8.76 -4.24 -11.02
N ALA A 48 10.05 -4.32 -11.38
CA ALA A 48 11.07 -4.86 -10.51
C ALA A 48 11.27 -4.01 -9.23
N VAL A 49 11.25 -2.68 -9.36
CA VAL A 49 11.32 -1.76 -8.21
C VAL A 49 10.07 -1.90 -7.32
N VAL A 50 8.88 -1.99 -7.91
CA VAL A 50 7.63 -2.27 -7.17
C VAL A 50 7.72 -3.62 -6.44
N GLY A 51 8.27 -4.65 -7.07
CA GLY A 51 8.51 -5.96 -6.43
C GLY A 51 9.45 -5.86 -5.23
N ALA A 52 10.57 -5.13 -5.36
CA ALA A 52 11.52 -4.94 -4.26
C ALA A 52 10.90 -4.13 -3.10
N ALA A 53 10.20 -3.05 -3.42
CA ALA A 53 9.47 -2.21 -2.47
C ALA A 53 8.43 -3.01 -1.68
N THR A 54 7.65 -3.82 -2.39
CA THR A 54 6.59 -4.64 -1.78
C THR A 54 7.16 -5.74 -0.87
N ALA A 55 8.30 -6.33 -1.22
CA ALA A 55 9.01 -7.26 -0.34
C ALA A 55 9.46 -6.58 0.97
N PHE A 56 10.01 -5.35 0.89
CA PHE A 56 10.36 -4.57 2.07
C PHE A 56 9.12 -4.23 2.92
N ASN A 57 8.04 -3.80 2.28
CA ASN A 57 6.78 -3.47 2.95
C ASN A 57 6.18 -4.65 3.71
N ILE A 58 6.27 -5.89 3.19
CA ILE A 58 5.81 -7.09 3.91
C ILE A 58 6.54 -7.25 5.24
N LEU A 59 7.86 -6.99 5.28
CA LEU A 59 8.64 -7.08 6.51
C LEU A 59 8.22 -6.01 7.51
N VAL A 60 8.03 -4.78 7.05
CA VAL A 60 7.56 -3.66 7.88
C VAL A 60 6.19 -3.98 8.46
N PHE A 61 5.20 -4.34 7.65
CA PHE A 61 3.85 -4.65 8.12
C PHE A 61 3.83 -5.87 9.06
N SER A 62 4.65 -6.89 8.80
CA SER A 62 4.76 -8.06 9.68
C SER A 62 5.34 -7.69 11.04
N SER A 63 6.36 -6.84 11.08
CA SER A 63 6.89 -6.29 12.33
C SER A 63 5.83 -5.47 13.06
N ARG A 64 4.98 -4.73 12.33
CA ARG A 64 3.94 -3.90 12.94
C ARG A 64 2.79 -4.72 13.52
N LEU A 65 2.36 -5.78 12.84
CA LEU A 65 1.36 -6.68 13.40
C LEU A 65 1.78 -7.26 14.75
N ARG A 66 3.06 -7.64 14.89
CA ARG A 66 3.59 -8.10 16.19
C ARG A 66 3.54 -7.00 17.25
N SER A 67 3.88 -5.77 16.90
CA SER A 67 3.83 -4.65 17.86
C SER A 67 2.42 -4.24 18.28
N ILE A 68 1.39 -4.63 17.51
CA ILE A 68 -0.02 -4.30 17.78
C ILE A 68 -0.76 -5.48 18.42
N GLU A 69 -0.10 -6.64 18.58
CA GLU A 69 -0.71 -7.89 19.10
C GLU A 69 -1.42 -7.69 20.43
N THR A 70 -0.85 -6.92 21.36
CA THR A 70 -1.48 -6.62 22.66
C THR A 70 -2.78 -5.81 22.52
N LEU A 71 -2.82 -4.82 21.63
CA LEU A 71 -4.05 -4.06 21.34
C LEU A 71 -5.09 -4.91 20.59
N ARG A 72 -4.64 -5.81 19.72
CA ARG A 72 -5.51 -6.75 19.01
C ARG A 72 -6.19 -7.70 19.98
N ASP A 73 -5.41 -8.33 20.86
CA ASP A 73 -5.91 -9.22 21.90
C ASP A 73 -6.93 -8.48 22.78
N PHE A 74 -6.56 -7.27 23.25
CA PHE A 74 -7.49 -6.42 23.99
C PHE A 74 -8.82 -6.20 23.25
N ASN A 75 -8.76 -5.82 21.97
CA ASN A 75 -9.95 -5.59 21.16
C ASN A 75 -10.83 -6.84 20.97
N ASP A 76 -10.21 -8.01 20.81
CA ASP A 76 -10.93 -9.27 20.57
C ASP A 76 -11.66 -9.78 21.84
N PHE A 77 -11.20 -9.39 23.04
CA PHE A 77 -11.83 -9.74 24.31
C PHE A 77 -12.88 -8.73 24.81
N LEU A 78 -13.12 -7.64 24.08
CA LEU A 78 -14.10 -6.63 24.48
C LEU A 78 -15.55 -7.17 24.47
N PRO A 79 -16.36 -6.78 25.47
CA PRO A 79 -17.79 -7.10 25.48
C PRO A 79 -18.50 -6.54 24.24
N HIS A 80 -19.50 -7.27 23.74
CA HIS A 80 -20.24 -6.90 22.54
C HIS A 80 -21.39 -5.92 22.89
N GLY A 81 -21.04 -4.72 23.37
CA GLY A 81 -21.99 -3.62 23.62
C GLY A 81 -22.04 -2.60 22.47
N ASN A 82 -23.21 -2.02 22.19
CA ASN A 82 -23.38 -1.02 21.14
C ASN A 82 -22.53 0.25 21.37
N GLU A 83 -22.43 0.72 22.61
CA GLU A 83 -21.62 1.90 22.96
C GLU A 83 -20.12 1.61 22.97
N MET A 84 -19.70 0.47 23.55
CA MET A 84 -18.29 0.05 23.51
C MET A 84 -17.79 -0.15 22.09
N ARG A 85 -18.59 -0.77 21.21
CA ARG A 85 -18.23 -0.91 19.80
C ARG A 85 -18.04 0.43 19.12
N ARG A 86 -18.88 1.43 19.43
CA ARG A 86 -18.76 2.78 18.87
C ARG A 86 -17.46 3.46 19.30
N SER A 87 -17.07 3.30 20.56
CA SER A 87 -15.79 3.81 21.08
C SER A 87 -14.58 3.07 20.54
N ALA A 88 -14.72 1.77 20.23
CA ALA A 88 -13.65 0.92 19.69
C ALA A 88 -13.46 1.02 18.15
N ILE A 89 -14.34 1.73 17.43
CA ILE A 89 -14.26 1.92 15.96
C ILE A 89 -12.85 2.26 15.46
N PRO A 90 -12.14 3.30 15.99
CA PRO A 90 -10.82 3.66 15.47
C PRO A 90 -9.77 2.57 15.70
N ILE A 91 -9.87 1.82 16.80
CA ILE A 91 -8.99 0.68 17.10
C ILE A 91 -9.22 -0.42 16.06
N PHE A 92 -10.48 -0.77 15.82
CA PHE A 92 -10.86 -1.79 14.85
C PHE A 92 -10.41 -1.44 13.42
N PHE A 93 -10.62 -0.19 12.98
CA PHE A 93 -10.19 0.24 11.65
C PHE A 93 -8.67 0.20 11.48
N TYR A 94 -7.91 0.62 12.50
CA TYR A 94 -6.46 0.58 12.47
C TYR A 94 -5.92 -0.85 12.38
N LEU A 95 -6.47 -1.75 13.21
CA LEU A 95 -6.14 -3.18 13.20
C LEU A 95 -6.41 -3.80 11.83
N ARG A 96 -7.63 -3.63 11.31
CA ARG A 96 -8.03 -4.20 10.02
C ARG A 96 -7.24 -3.63 8.85
N ALA A 97 -7.00 -2.33 8.82
CA ALA A 97 -6.20 -1.72 7.76
C ALA A 97 -4.77 -2.28 7.77
N THR A 98 -4.15 -2.45 8.94
CA THR A 98 -2.81 -3.03 9.06
C THR A 98 -2.78 -4.51 8.64
N GLU A 99 -3.79 -5.29 9.04
CA GLU A 99 -3.93 -6.70 8.64
C GLU A 99 -4.11 -6.87 7.14
N PHE A 100 -4.92 -6.02 6.49
CA PHE A 100 -5.16 -6.11 5.05
C PHE A 100 -3.95 -5.70 4.20
N CYS A 101 -3.07 -4.84 4.69
CA CYS A 101 -1.87 -4.43 3.96
C CYS A 101 -0.94 -5.61 3.61
N ILE A 102 -0.87 -6.66 4.44
CA ILE A 102 -0.02 -7.83 4.20
C ILE A 102 -0.47 -8.66 2.99
N PRO A 103 -1.70 -9.20 2.93
CA PRO A 103 -2.14 -9.98 1.79
C PRO A 103 -2.12 -9.18 0.49
N PHE A 104 -2.41 -7.87 0.53
CA PHE A 104 -2.24 -7.01 -0.64
C PHE A 104 -0.77 -6.92 -1.09
N SER A 105 0.17 -6.75 -0.16
CA SER A 105 1.59 -6.70 -0.48
C SER A 105 2.12 -8.04 -1.00
N VAL A 106 1.64 -9.17 -0.45
CA VAL A 106 1.96 -10.51 -0.95
C VAL A 106 1.41 -10.71 -2.37
N LEU A 107 0.17 -10.29 -2.62
CA LEU A 107 -0.44 -10.36 -3.95
C LEU A 107 0.33 -9.50 -4.96
N GLN A 108 0.74 -8.29 -4.58
CA GLN A 108 1.58 -7.43 -5.42
C GLN A 108 2.93 -8.08 -5.74
N LEU A 109 3.57 -8.71 -4.76
CA LEU A 109 4.84 -9.41 -4.98
C LEU A 109 4.65 -10.56 -5.98
N LEU A 110 3.61 -11.38 -5.81
CA LEU A 110 3.28 -12.45 -6.75
C LEU A 110 2.99 -11.92 -8.15
N LEU A 111 2.20 -10.85 -8.28
CA LEU A 111 1.89 -10.19 -9.55
C LEU A 111 3.14 -9.58 -10.21
N SER A 112 4.06 -9.03 -9.43
CA SER A 112 5.31 -8.47 -9.94
C SER A 112 6.24 -9.58 -10.48
N LEU A 113 6.34 -10.71 -9.78
CA LEU A 113 7.12 -11.87 -10.20
C LEU A 113 6.53 -12.51 -11.46
N THR A 114 5.22 -12.72 -11.51
CA THR A 114 4.55 -13.26 -12.70
C THR A 114 4.67 -12.31 -13.88
N ALA A 115 4.55 -10.99 -13.66
CA ALA A 115 4.75 -9.99 -14.71
C ALA A 115 6.19 -10.00 -15.24
N LEU A 116 7.22 -10.13 -14.38
CA LEU A 116 8.62 -10.25 -14.81
C LEU A 116 8.89 -11.51 -15.62
N LEU A 117 8.35 -12.66 -15.20
CA LEU A 117 8.46 -13.92 -15.94
C LEU A 117 7.76 -13.84 -17.30
N LEU A 118 6.57 -13.23 -17.35
CA LEU A 118 5.83 -13.04 -18.60
C LEU A 118 6.49 -11.98 -19.51
N ALA A 119 7.20 -11.00 -18.96
CA ALA A 119 7.94 -10.00 -19.74
C ALA A 119 9.10 -10.63 -20.53
N LEU A 120 9.66 -11.75 -20.07
CA LEU A 120 10.65 -12.52 -20.84
C LEU A 120 10.03 -13.09 -22.13
N ASN A 121 8.75 -13.45 -22.08
CA ASN A 121 7.99 -13.96 -23.22
C ASN A 121 7.04 -12.86 -23.76
N ARG A 122 7.65 -11.76 -24.26
CA ARG A 122 7.11 -10.43 -24.64
C ARG A 122 5.78 -10.34 -25.42
N ARG A 123 5.13 -11.45 -25.77
CA ARG A 123 3.90 -11.51 -26.59
C ARG A 123 2.64 -11.96 -25.84
N ASN A 124 2.72 -12.22 -24.54
CA ASN A 124 1.56 -12.71 -23.79
C ASN A 124 0.64 -11.59 -23.33
N ALA A 125 -0.63 -11.65 -23.74
CA ALA A 125 -1.70 -10.80 -23.22
C ALA A 125 -1.82 -10.85 -21.68
N GLY A 126 -1.37 -11.96 -21.07
CA GLY A 126 -1.28 -12.10 -19.60
C GLY A 126 -0.38 -11.06 -18.93
N TYR A 127 0.62 -10.50 -19.62
CA TYR A 127 1.45 -9.42 -19.08
C TYR A 127 0.64 -8.14 -18.86
N LEU A 128 -0.25 -7.78 -19.80
CA LEU A 128 -1.15 -6.64 -19.65
C LEU A 128 -2.10 -6.82 -18.46
N PHE A 129 -2.65 -8.02 -18.32
CA PHE A 129 -3.54 -8.36 -17.21
C PHE A 129 -2.81 -8.24 -15.86
N CYS A 130 -1.62 -8.85 -15.73
CA CYS A 130 -0.83 -8.76 -14.50
C CYS A 130 -0.47 -7.31 -14.16
N TYR A 131 -0.12 -6.50 -15.17
CA TYR A 131 0.18 -5.09 -14.96
C TYR A 131 -1.03 -4.31 -14.42
N PHE A 132 -2.22 -4.51 -15.00
CA PHE A 132 -3.44 -3.82 -14.55
C PHE A 132 -3.82 -4.19 -13.10
N PHE A 133 -3.73 -5.49 -12.77
CA PHE A 133 -3.95 -5.96 -11.39
C PHE A 133 -2.89 -5.44 -10.42
N LEU A 134 -1.63 -5.39 -10.84
CA LEU A 134 -0.54 -4.82 -10.04
C LEU A 134 -0.82 -3.33 -9.76
N THR A 135 -1.20 -2.55 -10.77
CA THR A 135 -1.54 -1.12 -10.56
C THR A 135 -2.75 -0.94 -9.66
N THR A 136 -3.78 -1.77 -9.80
CA THR A 136 -4.99 -1.68 -8.97
C THR A 136 -4.67 -1.99 -7.51
N THR A 137 -3.89 -3.04 -7.27
CA THR A 137 -3.48 -3.42 -5.92
C THR A 137 -2.57 -2.36 -5.30
N VAL A 138 -1.65 -1.74 -6.06
CA VAL A 138 -0.82 -0.62 -5.57
C VAL A 138 -1.69 0.56 -5.14
N ILE A 139 -2.72 0.92 -5.92
CA ILE A 139 -3.65 2.00 -5.56
C ILE A 139 -4.39 1.65 -4.26
N LEU A 140 -4.92 0.43 -4.13
CA LEU A 140 -5.63 -0.01 -2.93
C LEU A 140 -4.73 0.04 -1.68
N THR A 141 -3.48 -0.42 -1.77
CA THR A 141 -2.52 -0.33 -0.66
C THR A 141 -2.24 1.11 -0.25
N ASN A 142 -2.12 2.03 -1.21
CA ASN A 142 -1.93 3.45 -0.90
C ASN A 142 -3.16 4.07 -0.23
N VAL A 143 -4.38 3.67 -0.61
CA VAL A 143 -5.61 4.08 0.08
C VAL A 143 -5.59 3.58 1.53
N CYS A 144 -5.21 2.32 1.77
CA CYS A 144 -5.07 1.77 3.12
C CYS A 144 -3.98 2.49 3.95
N LEU A 145 -2.86 2.84 3.33
CA LEU A 145 -1.80 3.60 4.00
C LEU A 145 -2.27 5.01 4.36
N PHE A 146 -3.01 5.66 3.47
CA PHE A 146 -3.57 6.97 3.73
C PHE A 146 -4.58 6.95 4.89
N THR A 147 -5.45 5.94 4.97
CA THR A 147 -6.37 5.81 6.12
C THR A 147 -5.62 5.58 7.42
N LEU A 148 -4.59 4.73 7.44
CA LEU A 148 -3.71 4.55 8.61
C LEU A 148 -3.02 5.85 9.00
N TRP A 149 -2.57 6.63 8.02
CA TRP A 149 -1.93 7.92 8.24
C TRP A 149 -2.88 8.93 8.88
N VAL A 150 -4.12 9.04 8.37
CA VAL A 150 -5.15 9.92 8.96
C VAL A 150 -5.47 9.53 10.39
N ILE A 151 -5.67 8.24 10.67
CA ILE A 151 -5.99 7.74 12.03
C ILE A 151 -4.82 7.98 12.99
N SER A 152 -3.59 7.77 12.52
CA SER A 152 -2.38 8.01 13.32
C SER A 152 -2.20 9.50 13.62
N LEU A 153 -2.43 10.39 12.64
CA LEU A 153 -2.27 11.83 12.81
C LEU A 153 -3.32 12.42 13.75
N SER A 154 -4.55 11.90 13.70
CA SER A 154 -5.64 12.36 14.57
C SER A 154 -5.46 11.91 16.02
N ASN A 155 -4.44 11.12 16.34
CA ASN A 155 -4.18 10.54 17.67
C ASN A 155 -5.43 9.91 18.31
N SER A 156 -6.38 9.45 17.50
CA SER A 156 -7.72 9.06 17.98
C SER A 156 -7.74 7.70 18.69
N ILE A 157 -6.66 6.91 18.57
CA ILE A 157 -6.55 5.59 19.19
C ILE A 157 -6.35 5.71 20.71
N ARG A 158 -5.50 6.63 21.18
CA ARG A 158 -5.25 6.81 22.62
C ARG A 158 -6.50 7.17 23.44
N PRO A 159 -7.32 8.17 23.07
CA PRO A 159 -8.57 8.45 23.78
C PRO A 159 -9.61 7.34 23.60
N ALA A 160 -9.62 6.64 22.46
CA ALA A 160 -10.50 5.49 22.27
C ALA A 160 -10.16 4.34 23.22
N VAL A 161 -8.88 3.99 23.35
CA VAL A 161 -8.42 2.97 24.31
C VAL A 161 -8.81 3.35 25.73
N HIS A 162 -8.52 4.58 26.15
CA HIS A 162 -8.89 5.06 27.49
C HIS A 162 -10.41 4.95 27.75
N ASN A 163 -11.24 5.42 26.82
CA ASN A 163 -12.69 5.39 26.95
C ASN A 163 -13.24 3.96 26.98
N VAL A 164 -12.72 3.08 26.11
CA VAL A 164 -13.11 1.67 26.08
C VAL A 164 -12.73 0.97 27.39
N LEU A 165 -11.53 1.24 27.92
CA LEU A 165 -11.07 0.65 29.18
C LEU A 165 -11.98 1.07 30.34
N LEU A 166 -12.29 2.36 30.46
CA LEU A 166 -13.21 2.85 31.50
C LEU A 166 -14.66 2.38 31.32
N MET A 167 -15.18 2.34 30.09
CA MET A 167 -16.53 1.81 29.82
C MET A 167 -16.60 0.32 30.14
N SER A 168 -15.59 -0.46 29.74
CA SER A 168 -15.54 -1.90 30.02
C SER A 168 -15.47 -2.21 31.51
N LEU A 169 -14.72 -1.38 32.25
CA LEU A 169 -14.66 -1.47 33.70
C LEU A 169 -16.03 -1.13 34.33
N ARG A 170 -16.74 -0.10 33.84
CA ARG A 170 -18.00 0.36 34.46
C ARG A 170 -19.21 -0.51 34.13
N ASP A 171 -19.33 -0.95 32.88
CA ASP A 171 -20.55 -1.60 32.38
C ASP A 171 -20.52 -3.13 32.56
N ASP A 172 -19.34 -3.75 32.67
CA ASP A 172 -19.19 -5.21 32.75
C ASP A 172 -18.00 -5.63 33.63
N GLU A 173 -17.99 -5.17 34.89
CA GLU A 173 -16.93 -5.41 35.88
C GLU A 173 -16.53 -6.89 36.00
N GLN A 174 -17.52 -7.80 36.01
CA GLN A 174 -17.26 -9.23 36.20
C GLN A 174 -16.52 -9.85 35.01
N HIS A 175 -16.89 -9.47 33.78
CA HIS A 175 -16.21 -9.92 32.57
C HIS A 175 -14.81 -9.31 32.49
N PHE A 176 -14.70 -8.01 32.77
CA PHE A 176 -13.42 -7.29 32.78
C PHE A 176 -12.43 -7.95 33.74
N CYS A 177 -12.82 -8.18 34.99
CA CYS A 177 -11.92 -8.74 36.00
C CYS A 177 -11.57 -10.22 35.76
N ARG A 178 -12.42 -10.99 35.07
CA ARG A 178 -12.12 -12.41 34.80
C ARG A 178 -11.30 -12.64 33.54
N ILE A 179 -11.48 -11.81 32.51
CA ILE A 179 -10.94 -12.08 31.18
C ILE A 179 -9.89 -11.04 30.78
N LEU A 180 -10.14 -9.76 31.04
CA LEU A 180 -9.31 -8.67 30.54
C LEU A 180 -8.18 -8.31 31.51
N GLU A 181 -8.47 -8.27 32.81
CA GLU A 181 -7.49 -8.00 33.89
C GLU A 181 -6.24 -8.89 33.82
N PRO A 182 -6.32 -10.23 33.68
CA PRO A 182 -5.12 -11.08 33.67
C PRO A 182 -4.24 -10.89 32.43
N LYS A 183 -4.70 -10.12 31.43
CA LYS A 183 -3.94 -9.75 30.23
C LYS A 183 -3.31 -8.35 30.34
N LEU A 184 -3.74 -7.55 31.31
CA LEU A 184 -3.32 -6.16 31.51
C LEU A 184 -2.26 -6.11 32.62
N HIS A 185 -0.98 -6.07 32.25
CA HIS A 185 0.16 -6.00 33.19
C HIS A 185 0.56 -4.57 33.60
N CYS A 186 -0.34 -3.60 33.45
CA CYS A 186 -0.10 -2.16 33.54
C CYS A 186 -1.06 -1.49 34.54
N PRO A 187 -0.72 -0.42 35.26
CA PRO A 187 -1.65 0.32 36.13
C PRO A 187 -2.60 1.23 35.32
N LEU A 188 -3.80 1.51 35.83
CA LEU A 188 -4.71 2.51 35.24
C LEU A 188 -4.98 3.65 36.23
N PRO A 189 -4.26 4.79 36.11
CA PRO A 189 -4.46 5.92 36.99
C PRO A 189 -5.77 6.66 36.66
N TYR A 190 -6.55 7.01 37.68
CA TYR A 190 -7.80 7.78 37.51
C TYR A 190 -8.21 8.46 38.82
N GLN A 191 -8.53 9.76 38.76
CA GLN A 191 -9.03 10.59 39.87
C GLN A 191 -8.36 10.28 41.21
N ASP A 192 -7.05 10.58 41.30
CA ASP A 192 -6.21 10.42 42.51
C ASP A 192 -5.94 8.98 42.95
N MET A 193 -6.28 7.98 42.12
CA MET A 193 -5.87 6.59 42.35
C MET A 193 -4.85 6.15 41.31
N ASP A 194 -3.77 5.53 41.79
CA ASP A 194 -2.69 5.00 40.96
C ASP A 194 -3.17 3.80 40.12
N ASP A 195 -4.11 3.02 40.65
CA ASP A 195 -4.66 1.86 39.93
C ASP A 195 -6.12 1.56 40.29
N VAL A 196 -7.04 1.96 39.41
CA VAL A 196 -8.47 1.66 39.58
C VAL A 196 -8.78 0.17 39.34
N ILE A 197 -8.01 -0.52 38.50
CA ILE A 197 -8.25 -1.94 38.21
C ILE A 197 -8.00 -2.79 39.47
N ALA A 198 -6.90 -2.53 40.20
CA ALA A 198 -6.62 -3.20 41.47
C ALA A 198 -7.77 -3.02 42.47
N ARG A 199 -8.38 -1.82 42.53
CA ARG A 199 -9.48 -1.56 43.46
C ARG A 199 -10.75 -2.33 43.10
N VAL A 200 -11.08 -2.43 41.82
CA VAL A 200 -12.31 -3.08 41.34
C VAL A 200 -12.16 -4.61 41.32
N CYS A 201 -11.01 -5.12 40.87
CA CYS A 201 -10.81 -6.56 40.66
C CYS A 201 -10.18 -7.29 41.86
N GLY A 202 -9.85 -6.59 42.96
CA GLY A 202 -9.47 -7.23 44.22
C GLY A 202 -7.96 -7.38 44.46
N GLY A 203 -7.17 -6.38 44.06
CA GLY A 203 -5.73 -6.30 44.28
C GLY A 203 -4.93 -7.13 43.28
N ARG A 204 -4.00 -6.48 42.56
CA ARG A 204 -3.11 -7.13 41.60
C ARG A 204 -1.67 -6.67 41.81
N VAL A 205 -0.73 -7.53 41.47
CA VAL A 205 0.70 -7.19 41.43
C VAL A 205 1.01 -6.76 40.02
N VAL A 206 1.35 -5.48 39.84
CA VAL A 206 1.67 -4.90 38.54
C VAL A 206 3.19 -4.91 38.39
N ASP A 207 3.70 -5.58 37.35
CA ASP A 207 5.14 -5.65 37.05
C ASP A 207 5.66 -4.42 36.31
N GLU A 208 4.78 -3.68 35.60
CA GLU A 208 5.17 -2.52 34.81
C GLU A 208 4.83 -1.18 35.46
N SER A 209 5.74 -0.21 35.33
CA SER A 209 5.55 1.16 35.81
C SER A 209 4.82 2.09 34.82
N VAL A 210 4.27 1.54 33.72
CA VAL A 210 3.77 2.31 32.58
C VAL A 210 2.26 2.18 32.46
N ASP A 211 1.54 3.32 32.45
CA ASP A 211 0.08 3.37 32.34
C ASP A 211 -0.48 2.47 31.24
N CYS A 212 -1.60 1.79 31.49
CA CYS A 212 -2.21 0.86 30.52
C CYS A 212 -2.52 1.48 29.18
N VAL A 213 -2.97 2.74 29.17
CA VAL A 213 -3.24 3.45 27.93
C VAL A 213 -1.94 3.64 27.13
N HIS A 214 -0.84 3.96 27.79
CA HIS A 214 0.45 4.11 27.13
C HIS A 214 1.02 2.77 26.70
N TRP A 215 0.97 1.75 27.55
CA TRP A 215 1.39 0.38 27.23
C TRP A 215 0.65 -0.17 25.99
N LEU A 216 -0.68 -0.05 25.95
CA LEU A 216 -1.51 -0.47 24.80
C LEU A 216 -1.28 0.37 23.55
N THR A 217 -0.74 1.59 23.66
CA THR A 217 -0.56 2.51 22.52
C THR A 217 0.89 2.83 22.20
N GLN A 218 1.85 2.14 22.82
CA GLN A 218 3.28 2.39 22.64
C GLN A 218 3.71 2.22 21.17
N PHE A 219 3.04 1.34 20.42
CA PHE A 219 3.31 1.15 18.99
C PHE A 219 3.07 2.42 18.15
N LEU A 220 2.23 3.36 18.63
CA LEU A 220 1.95 4.63 17.95
C LEU A 220 3.14 5.59 18.00
N ASP A 221 3.97 5.51 19.06
CA ASP A 221 5.09 6.45 19.23
C ASP A 221 6.16 6.24 18.14
N SER A 222 6.24 5.03 17.59
CA SER A 222 7.05 4.73 16.42
C SER A 222 6.27 5.07 15.14
N TYR A 223 6.12 6.34 14.78
CA TYR A 223 5.41 6.76 13.54
C TYR A 223 6.28 6.76 12.27
N LEU A 224 7.60 6.67 12.40
CA LEU A 224 8.55 6.82 11.28
C LEU A 224 8.36 5.80 10.14
N TRP A 225 7.96 4.56 10.47
CA TRP A 225 7.71 3.53 9.44
C TRP A 225 6.54 3.92 8.53
N LEU A 226 5.51 4.55 9.07
CA LEU A 226 4.32 4.91 8.30
C LEU A 226 4.67 6.04 7.32
N VAL A 227 5.52 6.98 7.75
CA VAL A 227 6.08 8.02 6.89
C VAL A 227 6.94 7.42 5.79
N LEU A 228 7.83 6.48 6.13
CA LEU A 228 8.72 5.81 5.17
C LEU A 228 7.92 5.08 4.07
N VAL A 229 6.99 4.21 4.47
CA VAL A 229 6.19 3.40 3.53
C VAL A 229 5.25 4.27 2.70
N SER A 230 4.67 5.32 3.31
CA SER A 230 3.82 6.27 2.58
C SER A 230 4.60 7.06 1.53
N LEU A 231 5.81 7.53 1.88
CA LEU A 231 6.67 8.28 0.95
C LEU A 231 7.14 7.39 -0.21
N GLU A 232 7.52 6.14 0.09
CA GLU A 232 7.85 5.14 -0.93
C GLU A 232 6.68 4.91 -1.90
N GLY A 233 5.46 4.69 -1.37
CA GLY A 233 4.25 4.53 -2.18
C GLY A 233 3.95 5.73 -3.07
N LEU A 234 4.14 6.95 -2.55
CA LEU A 234 3.92 8.21 -3.27
C LEU A 234 4.92 8.39 -4.41
N VAL A 235 6.20 8.07 -4.17
CA VAL A 235 7.26 8.11 -5.20
C VAL A 235 6.97 7.10 -6.30
N LEU A 236 6.58 5.86 -5.96
CA LEU A 236 6.24 4.83 -6.94
C LEU A 236 5.03 5.23 -7.79
N MET A 237 3.95 5.71 -7.17
CA MET A 237 2.79 6.20 -7.92
C MET A 237 3.13 7.41 -8.79
N GLY A 238 3.87 8.38 -8.27
CA GLY A 238 4.30 9.56 -9.03
C GLY A 238 5.12 9.18 -10.26
N PHE A 239 6.07 8.25 -10.10
CA PHE A 239 6.86 7.74 -11.23
C PHE A 239 5.97 7.02 -12.26
N GLY A 240 5.02 6.20 -11.80
CA GLY A 240 4.03 5.55 -12.66
C GLY A 240 3.24 6.56 -13.50
N VAL A 241 2.65 7.58 -12.87
CA VAL A 241 1.86 8.62 -13.55
C VAL A 241 2.70 9.39 -14.56
N VAL A 242 3.90 9.85 -14.18
CA VAL A 242 4.79 10.61 -15.08
C VAL A 242 5.16 9.77 -16.30
N ALA A 243 5.48 8.49 -16.09
CA ALA A 243 5.85 7.59 -17.17
C ALA A 243 4.68 7.32 -18.13
N LEU A 244 3.45 7.24 -17.61
CA LEU A 244 2.23 7.12 -18.40
C LEU A 244 1.96 8.38 -19.25
N VAL A 245 2.03 9.58 -18.65
CA VAL A 245 1.83 10.86 -19.34
C VAL A 245 2.86 11.04 -20.46
N ARG A 246 4.15 10.79 -20.16
CA ARG A 246 5.23 10.86 -21.16
C ARG A 246 4.97 9.94 -22.35
N SER A 247 4.47 8.75 -22.09
CA SER A 247 4.18 7.76 -23.13
C SER A 247 3.01 8.19 -24.02
N CYS A 248 2.05 8.92 -23.45
CA CYS A 248 0.96 9.51 -24.23
C CYS A 248 1.40 10.67 -25.10
N MET A 249 2.28 11.52 -24.58
CA MET A 249 2.87 12.59 -25.39
C MET A 249 3.65 12.04 -26.59
N ILE A 250 4.48 11.01 -26.39
CA ILE A 250 5.28 10.41 -27.48
C ILE A 250 4.40 9.65 -28.48
N GLY A 251 3.33 9.00 -28.02
CA GLY A 251 2.35 8.32 -28.88
C GLY A 251 1.56 9.30 -29.76
N TYR A 252 1.19 10.47 -29.22
CA TYR A 252 0.44 11.50 -29.93
C TYR A 252 1.29 12.18 -31.04
N VAL A 253 2.58 12.41 -30.79
CA VAL A 253 3.50 13.02 -31.77
C VAL A 253 3.79 12.12 -32.98
N ARG A 254 3.51 10.81 -32.89
CA ARG A 254 3.74 9.83 -33.97
C ARG A 254 2.51 9.47 -34.79
N VAL A 255 1.36 10.09 -34.55
CA VAL A 255 0.23 10.01 -35.48
C VAL A 255 0.44 11.12 -36.50
N PRO A 256 0.98 10.86 -37.71
CA PRO A 256 0.88 11.83 -38.77
C PRO A 256 -0.62 12.06 -39.00
N VAL A 257 -1.05 13.29 -38.78
CA VAL A 257 -2.36 13.71 -39.22
C VAL A 257 -2.26 13.78 -40.73
N ASP A 258 -2.72 12.75 -41.44
CA ASP A 258 -2.96 12.82 -42.88
C ASP A 258 -4.11 13.80 -43.12
N PHE A 259 -3.80 15.09 -43.04
CA PHE A 259 -4.61 16.20 -43.54
C PHE A 259 -4.36 16.31 -45.05
N ASP A 260 -4.74 15.31 -45.84
CA ASP A 260 -4.66 15.43 -47.31
C ASP A 260 -5.66 14.53 -48.07
N ASP A 261 -6.85 14.27 -47.51
CA ASP A 261 -7.92 13.56 -48.24
C ASP A 261 -9.31 14.22 -48.15
N LEU A 262 -9.35 15.54 -47.93
CA LEU A 262 -10.58 16.36 -48.06
C LEU A 262 -10.56 17.30 -49.26
N ARG A 263 -9.74 16.99 -50.28
CA ARG A 263 -9.75 17.73 -51.54
C ARG A 263 -9.51 16.79 -52.73
N LYS A 264 -10.53 15.99 -53.05
CA LYS A 264 -10.81 15.49 -54.41
C LYS A 264 -12.28 15.19 -54.56
#